data_AF-F3GDW7-F1
#
_entry.id   AF-F3GDW7-F1
#
_cell.length_a   1.000
_cell.length_b   1.000
_cell.length_c   1.000
_cell.angle_alpha   90.00
_cell.angle_beta   90.00
_cell.angle_gamma   90.00
#
_symmetry.space_group_name_H-M   'P 1'
#
loop_
_entity.id
_entity.type
_entity.pdbx_description
1 polymer ?
#
loop_
_entity_poly.entity_id
_entity_poly.type
_entity_poly.pdbx_seq_one_letter_code
_entity_poly.pdbx_strand_id
1 'polypeptide(L)'
;MPPLPPTEVPGLRRYPDQPQLRNLPSERGLIGTREEREALVPARAGAIDLPAVEVTWWNTREDHLEHSSLPARTLQISVNPGLAVDTPVNNDTNGVTVIGPPVWPWQMSTLLLVCTTLLGFGLWWRARGQPAIARAVQTGPSPRTVLDDLKRACLANDPQGTRQALDAWARQQPETLAEMAARFVPLSDALDGLNGALYSETGKLWLGEDLWRAVRKLPAAEHIQDPAGDAGLPPLYPK
;
A
#
# COMPACT_ATOMS: atom_id res chain seq x y z
N MET A 1 -29.32 46.49 27.54
CA MET A 1 -30.21 45.37 27.90
C MET A 1 -29.38 44.12 28.10
N PRO A 2 -29.57 43.39 29.22
CA PRO A 2 -28.88 42.12 29.44
C PRO A 2 -29.27 41.09 28.36
N PRO A 3 -28.37 40.16 28.03
CA PRO A 3 -28.67 39.07 27.10
C PRO A 3 -29.67 38.08 27.70
N LEU A 4 -30.47 37.43 26.85
CA LEU A 4 -31.37 36.37 27.29
C LEU A 4 -30.56 35.12 27.70
N PRO A 5 -30.95 34.42 28.79
CA PRO A 5 -30.33 33.16 29.15
C PRO A 5 -30.62 32.11 28.07
N PRO A 6 -29.67 31.21 27.77
CA PRO A 6 -29.84 30.19 26.74
C PRO A 6 -30.87 29.14 27.18
N THR A 7 -31.71 28.70 26.24
CA THR A 7 -32.67 27.60 26.45
C THR A 7 -31.96 26.26 26.24
N GLU A 8 -31.45 25.65 27.31
CA GLU A 8 -30.79 24.33 27.26
C GLU A 8 -31.72 23.21 27.72
N VAL A 9 -32.19 22.39 26.77
CA VAL A 9 -33.10 21.27 27.06
C VAL A 9 -32.60 19.99 26.38
N PRO A 10 -32.44 18.88 27.11
CA PRO A 10 -32.04 17.60 26.53
C PRO A 10 -33.01 17.12 25.44
N GLY A 11 -32.49 16.82 24.25
CA GLY A 11 -33.29 16.35 23.11
C GLY A 11 -33.88 17.47 22.24
N LEU A 12 -33.55 18.74 22.51
CA LEU A 12 -33.91 19.89 21.70
C LEU A 12 -32.66 20.55 21.12
N ARG A 13 -32.55 20.64 19.79
CA ARG A 13 -31.45 21.34 19.13
C ARG A 13 -31.82 22.81 18.96
N ARG A 14 -30.92 23.69 19.40
CA ARG A 14 -31.07 25.15 19.38
C ARG A 14 -30.29 25.75 18.22
N TYR A 15 -30.94 26.62 17.45
CA TYR A 15 -30.34 27.40 16.37
C TYR A 15 -30.70 28.88 16.59
N PRO A 16 -29.83 29.65 17.26
CA PRO A 16 -30.07 31.06 17.50
C PRO A 16 -29.74 31.88 16.25
N ASP A 17 -30.60 32.83 15.93
CA ASP A 17 -30.35 33.84 14.90
C ASP A 17 -29.52 34.99 15.47
N GLN A 18 -28.92 35.79 14.58
CA GLN A 18 -28.20 37.01 15.00
C GLN A 18 -29.19 38.02 15.61
N PRO A 19 -28.86 38.63 16.77
CA PRO A 19 -29.72 39.61 17.41
C PRO A 19 -29.88 40.85 16.52
N GLN A 20 -31.12 41.27 16.27
CA GLN A 20 -31.40 42.51 15.56
C GLN A 20 -31.47 43.67 16.55
N LEU A 21 -30.53 44.61 16.44
CA LEU A 21 -30.56 45.86 17.21
C LEU A 21 -31.09 47.00 16.33
N ARG A 22 -32.08 47.74 16.85
CA ARG A 22 -32.65 48.93 16.20
C ARG A 22 -32.63 50.08 17.18
N ASN A 23 -32.06 51.21 16.77
CA ASN A 23 -32.09 52.44 17.56
C ASN A 23 -32.96 53.46 16.83
N LEU A 24 -34.08 53.84 17.44
CA LEU A 24 -35.02 54.80 16.89
C LEU A 24 -34.91 56.12 17.68
N PRO A 25 -34.49 57.22 17.05
CA PRO A 25 -34.54 58.53 17.69
C PRO A 25 -36.01 58.96 17.85
N SER A 26 -36.36 59.44 19.03
CA SER A 26 -37.69 59.96 19.37
C SER A 26 -37.57 61.33 20.04
N GLU A 27 -38.66 62.10 20.11
CA GLU A 27 -38.66 63.41 20.78
C GLU A 27 -38.27 63.35 22.28
N ARG A 28 -38.31 62.16 22.89
CA ARG A 28 -37.95 61.92 24.30
C ARG A 28 -36.59 61.24 24.47
N GLY A 29 -35.79 61.12 23.41
CA GLY A 29 -34.48 60.47 23.41
C GLY A 29 -34.38 59.26 22.49
N LEU A 30 -33.40 58.39 22.72
CA LEU A 30 -33.12 57.22 21.89
C LEU A 30 -33.83 55.97 22.44
N ILE A 31 -34.61 55.28 21.60
CA ILE A 31 -35.21 53.98 21.92
C ILE A 31 -34.39 52.88 21.25
N GLY A 32 -33.71 52.06 22.04
CA GLY A 32 -33.02 50.86 21.56
C GLY A 32 -33.88 49.61 21.72
N THR A 33 -34.14 48.90 20.64
CA THR A 33 -34.84 47.61 20.60
C THR A 33 -33.84 46.52 20.23
N ARG A 34 -33.83 45.41 20.98
CA ARG A 34 -33.06 44.19 20.67
C ARG A 34 -34.04 43.04 20.49
N GLU A 35 -34.07 42.45 19.30
CA GLU A 35 -34.89 41.28 18.97
C GLU A 35 -33.98 40.06 18.80
N GLU A 36 -34.28 38.99 19.52
CA GLU A 36 -33.58 37.70 19.44
C GLU A 36 -34.57 36.64 18.98
N ARG A 37 -34.14 35.80 18.03
CA ARG A 37 -34.94 34.69 17.52
C ARG A 37 -34.13 33.41 17.64
N GLU A 38 -34.83 32.32 17.92
CA GLU A 38 -34.22 31.03 18.10
C GLU A 38 -35.15 29.95 17.54
N ALA A 39 -34.62 29.12 16.66
CA ALA A 39 -35.31 27.94 16.16
C ALA A 39 -34.96 26.74 17.03
N LEU A 40 -36.02 26.04 17.49
CA LEU A 40 -35.93 24.86 18.33
C LEU A 40 -36.36 23.64 17.51
N VAL A 41 -35.44 22.71 17.27
CA VAL A 41 -35.68 21.49 16.48
C VAL A 41 -35.65 20.28 17.40
N PRO A 42 -36.79 19.59 17.63
CA PRO A 42 -36.82 18.41 18.48
C PRO A 42 -36.10 17.24 17.81
N ALA A 43 -35.22 16.56 18.54
CA ALA A 43 -34.47 15.41 18.06
C ALA A 43 -35.16 14.07 18.38
N ARG A 44 -36.16 14.07 19.27
CA ARG A 44 -36.93 12.89 19.67
C ARG A 44 -38.41 13.22 19.82
N ALA A 45 -39.26 12.22 19.59
CA ALA A 45 -40.66 12.29 19.97
C ALA A 45 -40.82 12.10 21.49
N GLY A 46 -41.91 12.63 22.04
CA GLY A 46 -42.21 12.62 23.47
C GLY A 46 -42.47 14.02 24.03
N ALA A 47 -42.65 14.10 25.34
CA ALA A 47 -42.80 15.35 26.06
C ALA A 47 -41.43 16.01 26.28
N ILE A 48 -41.32 17.30 25.97
CA ILE A 48 -40.14 18.12 26.22
C ILE A 48 -40.57 19.35 27.02
N ASP A 49 -39.96 19.56 28.18
CA ASP A 49 -40.23 20.72 29.03
C ASP A 49 -39.29 21.88 28.67
N LEU A 50 -39.86 23.00 28.24
CA LEU A 50 -39.14 24.25 28.08
C LEU A 50 -39.06 24.95 29.45
N PRO A 51 -37.86 25.33 29.92
CA PRO A 51 -37.69 26.00 31.20
C PRO A 51 -38.30 27.40 31.18
N ALA A 52 -38.58 27.93 32.37
CA ALA A 52 -38.96 29.32 32.53
C ALA A 52 -37.76 30.23 32.19
N VAL A 53 -38.03 31.38 31.60
CA VAL A 53 -37.01 32.39 31.28
C VAL A 53 -37.28 33.62 32.14
N GLU A 54 -36.28 34.12 32.86
CA GLU A 54 -36.38 35.34 33.64
C GLU A 54 -35.39 36.38 33.10
N VAL A 55 -35.85 37.63 32.99
CA VAL A 55 -35.06 38.77 32.57
C VAL A 55 -35.17 39.85 33.62
N THR A 56 -34.01 40.31 34.11
CA THR A 56 -33.91 41.38 35.10
C THR A 56 -33.28 42.61 34.44
N TRP A 57 -33.86 43.79 34.61
CA TRP A 57 -33.31 45.04 34.09
C TRP A 57 -33.54 46.21 35.04
N TRP A 58 -32.75 47.28 34.87
CA TRP A 58 -32.99 48.55 35.56
C TRP A 58 -34.07 49.35 34.82
N ASN A 59 -35.21 49.61 35.45
CA ASN A 59 -36.24 50.47 34.88
C ASN A 59 -35.85 51.94 35.12
N THR A 60 -35.45 52.64 34.07
CA THR A 60 -35.04 54.06 34.14
C THR A 60 -36.20 55.03 34.37
N ARG A 61 -37.46 54.58 34.31
CA ARG A 61 -38.64 55.40 34.64
C ARG A 61 -39.02 55.30 36.11
N GLU A 62 -38.90 54.11 36.70
CA GLU A 62 -39.27 53.82 38.09
C GLU A 62 -38.06 53.81 39.04
N ASP A 63 -36.85 53.91 38.49
CA ASP A 63 -35.55 53.98 39.18
C ASP A 63 -35.30 52.81 40.15
N HIS A 64 -35.70 51.61 39.73
CA HIS A 64 -35.49 50.37 40.48
C HIS A 64 -35.22 49.17 39.56
N LEU A 65 -34.85 48.05 40.19
CA LEU A 65 -34.64 46.78 39.51
C LEU A 65 -36.00 46.11 39.25
N GLU A 66 -36.28 45.81 37.99
CA GLU A 66 -37.47 45.05 37.59
C GLU A 66 -37.10 43.69 37.02
N HIS A 67 -38.05 42.77 37.09
CA HIS A 67 -37.96 41.46 36.50
C HIS A 67 -39.23 41.09 35.72
N SER A 68 -39.05 40.28 34.68
CA SER A 68 -40.13 39.71 33.90
C SER A 68 -39.80 38.25 33.65
N SER A 69 -40.80 37.39 33.78
CA SER A 69 -40.64 35.96 33.58
C SER A 69 -41.62 35.42 32.54
N LEU A 70 -41.13 34.47 31.75
CA LEU A 70 -41.92 33.63 30.87
C LEU A 70 -42.01 32.25 31.51
N PRO A 71 -43.21 31.70 31.78
CA PRO A 71 -43.36 30.44 32.47
C PRO A 71 -42.86 29.25 31.62
N ALA A 72 -42.45 28.19 32.32
CA ALA A 72 -42.09 26.92 31.69
C ALA A 72 -43.27 26.34 30.90
N ARG A 73 -42.98 25.66 29.78
CA ARG A 73 -44.01 25.08 28.91
C ARG A 73 -43.61 23.71 28.40
N THR A 74 -44.49 22.73 28.61
CA THR A 74 -44.34 21.40 28.03
C THR A 74 -44.82 21.38 26.58
N LEU A 75 -43.97 20.88 25.68
CA LEU A 75 -44.27 20.61 24.29
C LEU A 75 -44.43 19.10 24.08
N GLN A 76 -45.49 18.70 23.39
CA GLN A 76 -45.71 17.31 22.99
C GLN A 76 -45.27 17.12 21.54
N ILE A 77 -44.19 16.36 21.30
CA ILE A 77 -43.68 16.08 19.96
C ILE A 77 -44.14 14.69 19.52
N SER A 78 -44.92 14.66 18.44
CA SER A 78 -45.37 13.42 17.80
C SER A 78 -44.36 12.93 16.76
N VAL A 79 -44.25 11.61 16.60
CA VAL A 79 -43.50 11.01 15.50
C VAL A 79 -44.20 11.33 14.18
N ASN A 80 -43.45 11.82 13.19
CA ASN A 80 -43.94 11.91 11.82
C ASN A 80 -43.59 10.58 11.10
N PRO A 81 -44.59 9.74 10.76
CA PRO A 81 -44.33 8.45 10.12
C PRO A 81 -43.73 8.58 8.71
N GLY A 82 -43.81 9.76 8.07
CA GLY A 82 -43.16 10.03 6.77
C GLY A 82 -41.66 10.36 6.87
N LEU A 83 -41.13 10.55 8.08
CA LEU A 83 -39.70 10.77 8.36
C LEU A 83 -39.06 9.59 9.10
N ALA A 84 -39.83 8.53 9.38
CA ALA A 84 -39.36 7.29 9.96
C ALA A 84 -38.67 6.43 8.89
N VAL A 85 -37.54 6.91 8.36
CA VAL A 85 -36.58 6.05 7.67
C VAL A 85 -35.55 5.64 8.71
N ASP A 86 -35.45 4.34 8.93
CA ASP A 86 -34.61 3.66 9.91
C ASP A 86 -33.20 4.26 10.00
N THR A 87 -33.01 5.13 10.99
CA THR A 87 -31.70 5.50 11.49
C THR A 87 -31.69 5.19 12.97
N PRO A 88 -31.03 4.10 13.42
CA PRO A 88 -30.95 3.78 14.83
C PRO A 88 -29.98 4.77 15.48
N VAL A 89 -30.49 5.86 16.04
CA VAL A 89 -29.76 6.66 17.02
C VAL A 89 -29.87 5.94 18.35
N ASN A 90 -28.87 5.11 18.63
CA ASN A 90 -28.73 4.42 19.90
C ASN A 90 -28.19 5.42 20.94
N ASN A 91 -28.99 5.76 21.94
CA ASN A 91 -28.60 6.65 23.02
C ASN A 91 -29.13 6.10 24.34
N ASP A 92 -28.62 4.95 24.77
CA ASP A 92 -28.90 4.37 26.08
C ASP A 92 -27.60 4.11 26.86
N THR A 93 -27.32 4.99 27.80
CA THR A 93 -26.30 4.89 28.86
C THR A 93 -26.74 3.98 30.01
N ASN A 94 -27.38 2.86 29.71
CA ASN A 94 -27.73 1.85 30.71
C ASN A 94 -27.29 0.48 30.19
N GLY A 95 -26.44 -0.21 30.96
CA GLY A 95 -25.83 -1.50 30.62
C GLY A 95 -26.84 -2.60 30.36
N VAL A 96 -27.40 -2.61 29.16
CA VAL A 96 -28.13 -3.72 28.55
C VAL A 96 -27.31 -4.11 27.33
N THR A 97 -26.78 -5.33 27.33
CA THR A 97 -26.13 -5.92 26.17
C THR A 97 -27.14 -6.01 25.04
N VAL A 98 -27.13 -5.02 24.15
CA VAL A 98 -27.84 -5.04 22.88
C VAL A 98 -27.37 -6.27 22.12
N ILE A 99 -28.27 -7.22 21.86
CA ILE A 99 -28.05 -8.30 20.91
C ILE A 99 -28.10 -7.66 19.52
N GLY A 100 -27.00 -7.00 19.14
CA GLY A 100 -26.77 -6.55 17.78
C GLY A 100 -26.57 -7.75 16.86
N PRO A 101 -26.69 -7.56 15.52
CA PRO A 101 -26.33 -8.62 14.57
C PRO A 101 -24.95 -9.18 14.93
N PRO A 102 -24.75 -10.51 14.89
CA PRO A 102 -23.54 -11.14 15.39
C PRO A 102 -22.33 -10.48 14.75
N VAL A 103 -21.55 -9.78 15.57
CA VAL A 103 -20.32 -9.07 15.18
C VAL A 103 -19.17 -10.03 14.88
N TRP A 104 -19.37 -11.31 15.19
CA TRP A 104 -18.38 -12.36 15.05
C TRP A 104 -17.81 -12.52 13.63
N PRO A 105 -18.56 -12.42 12.52
CA PRO A 105 -17.99 -12.56 11.17
C PRO A 105 -16.99 -11.47 10.81
N TRP A 106 -17.24 -10.21 11.18
CA TRP A 106 -16.30 -9.12 10.92
C TRP A 106 -15.14 -9.15 11.90
N GLN A 107 -15.37 -9.54 13.17
CA GLN A 107 -14.29 -9.76 14.14
C GLN A 107 -13.35 -10.89 13.70
N MET A 108 -13.89 -11.99 13.18
CA MET A 108 -13.08 -13.09 12.60
C MET A 108 -12.35 -12.62 11.35
N SER A 109 -12.99 -11.80 10.50
CA SER A 109 -12.33 -11.21 9.33
C SER A 109 -11.16 -10.31 9.74
N THR A 110 -11.34 -9.43 10.71
CA THR A 110 -10.28 -8.55 11.24
C THR A 110 -9.17 -9.37 11.91
N LEU A 111 -9.52 -10.38 12.71
CA LEU A 111 -8.55 -11.28 13.34
C LEU A 111 -7.72 -12.02 12.28
N LEU A 112 -8.38 -12.57 11.25
CA LEU A 112 -7.71 -13.26 10.15
C LEU A 112 -6.80 -12.33 9.36
N LEU A 113 -7.24 -11.09 9.09
CA LEU A 113 -6.43 -10.05 8.42
C LEU A 113 -5.20 -9.67 9.25
N VAL A 114 -5.36 -9.50 10.56
CA VAL A 114 -4.24 -9.21 11.48
C VAL A 114 -3.28 -10.40 11.56
N CYS A 115 -3.79 -11.62 11.71
CA CYS A 115 -2.97 -12.83 11.75
C CYS A 115 -2.19 -13.02 10.43
N THR A 116 -2.83 -12.87 9.28
CA THR A 116 -2.16 -13.00 7.98
C THR A 116 -1.14 -11.90 7.74
N THR A 117 -1.42 -10.67 8.17
CA THR A 117 -0.48 -9.55 8.10
C THR A 117 0.72 -9.78 9.02
N LEU A 118 0.51 -10.25 10.26
CA LEU A 118 1.58 -10.58 11.19
C LEU A 118 2.40 -11.78 10.74
N LEU A 119 1.77 -12.79 10.14
CA LEU A 119 2.47 -13.93 9.53
C LEU A 119 3.30 -13.47 8.34
N GLY A 120 2.74 -12.67 7.44
CA GLY A 120 3.44 -12.09 6.30
C GLY A 120 4.61 -11.21 6.73
N PHE A 121 4.39 -10.33 7.71
CA PHE A 121 5.43 -9.47 8.28
C PHE A 121 6.50 -10.29 9.02
N GLY A 122 6.11 -11.31 9.79
CA GLY A 122 7.03 -12.20 10.49
C GLY A 122 7.87 -13.03 9.52
N LEU A 123 7.27 -13.57 8.45
CA LEU A 123 7.98 -14.27 7.39
C LEU A 123 8.88 -13.33 6.60
N TRP A 124 8.44 -12.11 6.31
CA TRP A 124 9.24 -11.09 5.63
C TRP A 124 10.42 -10.63 6.49
N TRP A 125 10.21 -10.43 7.79
CA TRP A 125 11.26 -10.02 8.71
C TRP A 125 12.27 -11.15 8.92
N ARG A 126 11.79 -12.40 9.01
CA ARG A 126 12.63 -13.59 9.01
C ARG A 126 13.37 -13.77 7.68
N ALA A 127 12.74 -13.49 6.54
CA ALA A 127 13.38 -13.50 5.22
C ALA A 127 14.43 -12.40 5.07
N ARG A 128 14.23 -11.23 5.68
CA ARG A 128 15.24 -10.16 5.76
C ARG A 128 16.47 -10.56 6.58
N GLY A 129 16.30 -11.43 7.57
CA GLY A 129 17.39 -12.00 8.36
C GLY A 129 17.96 -13.30 7.79
N GLN A 130 17.33 -13.88 6.77
CA GLN A 130 17.89 -15.03 6.05
C GLN A 130 18.88 -14.48 5.01
N PRO A 131 20.15 -14.91 5.02
CA PRO A 131 21.07 -14.55 3.95
C PRO A 131 20.43 -14.99 2.63
N ALA A 132 20.41 -14.10 1.64
CA ALA A 132 19.89 -14.39 0.31
C ALA A 132 20.64 -15.60 -0.24
N ILE A 133 20.02 -16.78 -0.09
CA ILE A 133 20.58 -18.07 -0.41
C ILE A 133 21.77 -18.36 0.51
N ALA A 134 21.81 -19.53 1.16
CA ALA A 134 23.11 -20.10 1.46
C ALA A 134 23.79 -20.16 0.10
N ARG A 135 24.70 -19.22 -0.20
CA ARG A 135 25.69 -19.39 -1.24
C ARG A 135 26.31 -20.74 -0.89
N ALA A 136 25.77 -21.81 -1.47
CA ALA A 136 26.60 -22.87 -1.97
C ALA A 136 27.71 -22.07 -2.61
N VAL A 137 28.89 -22.20 -2.02
CA VAL A 137 30.12 -21.85 -2.68
C VAL A 137 30.06 -22.68 -3.96
N GLN A 138 29.37 -22.17 -4.98
CA GLN A 138 29.70 -22.45 -6.35
C GLN A 138 31.06 -21.79 -6.43
N THR A 139 32.08 -22.54 -6.03
CA THR A 139 33.29 -22.61 -6.81
C THR A 139 32.78 -22.57 -8.25
N GLY A 140 32.93 -21.42 -8.92
CA GLY A 140 32.49 -21.28 -10.30
C GLY A 140 32.92 -22.54 -11.02
N PRO A 141 32.02 -23.20 -11.78
CA PRO A 141 32.21 -24.57 -12.19
C PRO A 141 33.62 -24.69 -12.75
N SER A 142 34.45 -25.48 -12.07
CA SER A 142 35.82 -25.69 -12.50
C SER A 142 35.80 -26.04 -13.99
N PRO A 143 36.80 -25.64 -14.78
CA PRO A 143 36.79 -25.91 -16.22
C PRO A 143 36.56 -27.39 -16.59
N ARG A 144 36.82 -28.29 -15.63
CA ARG A 144 36.52 -29.72 -15.72
C ARG A 144 35.02 -30.03 -15.64
N THR A 145 34.26 -29.40 -14.74
CA THR A 145 32.83 -29.72 -14.56
C THR A 145 31.99 -29.30 -15.75
N VAL A 146 32.30 -28.18 -16.40
CA VAL A 146 31.56 -27.72 -17.60
C VAL A 146 31.90 -28.58 -18.83
N LEU A 147 33.14 -29.06 -18.94
CA LEU A 147 33.53 -30.03 -19.98
C LEU A 147 32.84 -31.38 -19.77
N ASP A 148 32.71 -31.83 -18.51
CA ASP A 148 31.99 -33.05 -18.17
C ASP A 148 30.48 -32.95 -18.44
N ASP A 149 29.88 -31.78 -18.23
CA ASP A 149 28.48 -31.52 -18.56
C ASP A 149 28.25 -31.49 -20.08
N LEU A 150 29.18 -30.90 -20.85
CA LEU A 150 29.17 -30.98 -22.32
C LEU A 150 29.26 -32.43 -22.79
N LYS A 151 30.17 -33.23 -22.22
CA LYS A 151 30.29 -34.66 -22.53
C LYS A 151 28.98 -35.41 -22.26
N ARG A 152 28.33 -35.14 -21.13
CA ARG A 152 27.05 -35.77 -20.76
C ARG A 152 25.94 -35.39 -21.75
N ALA A 153 25.83 -34.11 -22.11
CA ALA A 153 24.82 -33.63 -23.07
C ALA A 153 25.02 -34.23 -24.47
N CYS A 154 26.27 -34.30 -24.94
CA CYS A 154 26.63 -34.96 -26.19
C CYS A 154 26.26 -36.45 -26.21
N LEU A 155 26.53 -37.18 -25.11
CA LEU A 155 26.20 -38.61 -25.01
C LEU A 155 24.69 -38.87 -24.85
N ALA A 156 23.94 -37.92 -24.28
CA ALA A 156 22.49 -37.99 -24.18
C ALA A 156 21.78 -37.71 -25.52
N ASN A 157 22.54 -37.33 -26.56
CA ASN A 157 22.05 -36.95 -27.88
C ASN A 157 20.94 -35.89 -27.86
N ASP A 158 20.97 -35.00 -26.88
CA ASP A 158 20.04 -33.87 -26.76
C ASP A 158 20.64 -32.63 -27.43
N PRO A 159 20.10 -32.19 -28.60
CA PRO A 159 20.63 -31.03 -29.30
C PRO A 159 20.52 -29.73 -28.48
N GLN A 160 19.41 -29.56 -27.74
CA GLN A 160 19.14 -28.32 -26.99
C GLN A 160 20.05 -28.23 -25.76
N GLY A 161 20.14 -29.32 -24.99
CA GLY A 161 21.06 -29.42 -23.85
C GLY A 161 22.53 -29.23 -24.27
N THR A 162 22.90 -29.77 -25.43
CA THR A 162 24.28 -29.64 -25.94
C THR A 162 24.62 -28.20 -26.31
N ARG A 163 23.70 -27.43 -26.91
CA ARG A 163 23.92 -26.01 -27.23
C ARG A 163 24.22 -25.19 -25.98
N GLN A 164 23.44 -25.41 -24.92
CA GLN A 164 23.60 -24.70 -23.66
C GLN A 164 24.91 -25.06 -22.95
N ALA A 165 25.25 -26.35 -22.90
CA ALA A 165 26.50 -26.82 -22.31
C ALA A 165 27.73 -26.34 -23.10
N LEU A 166 27.63 -26.28 -24.42
CA LEU A 166 28.68 -25.76 -25.30
C LEU A 166 28.90 -24.26 -25.09
N ASP A 167 27.84 -23.46 -25.00
CA ASP A 167 27.97 -22.01 -24.75
C ASP A 167 28.53 -21.75 -23.35
N ALA A 168 28.14 -22.55 -22.34
CA ALA A 168 28.71 -22.47 -21.00
C ALA A 168 30.22 -22.79 -20.99
N TRP A 169 30.63 -23.78 -21.78
CA TRP A 169 32.04 -24.14 -21.97
C TRP A 169 32.83 -23.07 -22.74
N ALA A 170 32.25 -22.53 -23.81
CA ALA A 170 32.88 -21.48 -24.62
C ALA A 170 33.18 -20.21 -23.81
N ARG A 171 32.32 -19.85 -22.84
CA ARG A 171 32.56 -18.69 -21.95
C ARG A 171 33.78 -18.84 -21.04
N GLN A 172 34.27 -20.05 -20.83
CA GLN A 172 35.44 -20.31 -20.00
C GLN A 172 36.74 -20.36 -20.80
N GLN A 173 36.66 -20.32 -22.13
CA GLN A 173 37.82 -20.32 -23.00
C GLN A 173 38.31 -18.89 -23.25
N PRO A 174 39.63 -18.68 -23.42
CA PRO A 174 40.20 -17.36 -23.72
C PRO A 174 39.83 -16.86 -25.12
N GLU A 175 39.45 -17.76 -26.03
CA GLU A 175 39.05 -17.46 -27.41
C GLU A 175 37.56 -17.73 -27.61
N THR A 176 36.96 -17.05 -28.58
CA THR A 176 35.54 -17.24 -28.89
C THR A 176 35.30 -18.59 -29.59
N LEU A 177 34.12 -19.17 -29.38
CA LEU A 177 33.70 -20.40 -30.07
C LEU A 177 33.81 -20.28 -31.60
N ALA A 178 33.56 -19.08 -32.14
CA ALA A 178 33.65 -18.78 -33.56
C ALA A 178 35.09 -18.86 -34.09
N GLU A 179 36.07 -18.32 -33.35
CA GLU A 179 37.49 -18.41 -33.70
C GLU A 179 38.01 -19.85 -33.62
N MET A 180 37.54 -20.62 -32.62
CA MET A 180 37.86 -22.03 -32.50
C MET A 180 37.29 -22.88 -33.64
N ALA A 181 36.06 -22.59 -34.07
CA ALA A 181 35.45 -23.23 -35.23
C ALA A 181 36.16 -22.86 -36.54
N ALA A 182 36.63 -21.61 -36.66
CA ALA A 182 37.38 -21.16 -37.84
C ALA A 182 38.73 -21.88 -38.01
N ARG A 183 39.43 -22.22 -36.91
CA ARG A 183 40.72 -22.94 -36.97
C ARG A 183 40.60 -24.45 -37.11
N PHE A 184 39.45 -25.04 -36.76
CA PHE A 184 39.29 -26.49 -36.71
C PHE A 184 38.04 -26.94 -37.45
N VAL A 185 38.23 -27.28 -38.73
CA VAL A 185 37.19 -27.73 -39.67
C VAL A 185 36.28 -28.85 -39.12
N PRO A 186 36.79 -29.87 -38.39
CA PRO A 186 35.91 -30.90 -37.83
C PRO A 186 34.97 -30.37 -36.72
N LEU A 187 35.32 -29.27 -36.05
CA LEU A 187 34.41 -28.62 -35.09
C LEU A 187 33.37 -27.77 -35.81
N SER A 188 33.74 -27.05 -36.88
CA SER A 188 32.75 -26.28 -37.65
C SER A 188 31.66 -27.19 -38.25
N ASP A 189 32.05 -28.31 -38.86
CA ASP A 189 31.09 -29.27 -39.45
C ASP A 189 30.16 -29.88 -38.39
N ALA A 190 30.68 -30.21 -37.22
CA ALA A 190 29.87 -30.71 -36.10
C ALA A 190 28.91 -29.64 -35.52
N LEU A 191 29.31 -28.36 -35.52
CA LEU A 191 28.46 -27.24 -35.12
C LEU A 191 27.38 -26.94 -36.15
N ASP A 192 27.69 -27.05 -37.44
CA ASP A 192 26.72 -26.91 -38.52
C ASP A 192 25.72 -28.07 -38.51
N GLY A 193 26.17 -29.28 -38.19
CA GLY A 193 25.29 -30.41 -37.91
C GLY A 193 24.34 -30.18 -36.72
N LEU A 194 24.86 -29.61 -35.61
CA LEU A 194 24.06 -29.27 -34.43
C LEU A 194 23.04 -28.17 -34.74
N ASN A 195 23.47 -27.07 -35.37
CA ASN A 195 22.59 -25.97 -35.79
C ASN A 195 21.56 -26.45 -36.81
N GLY A 196 21.95 -27.35 -37.71
CA GLY A 196 21.05 -28.04 -38.63
C GLY A 196 19.96 -28.81 -37.89
N ALA A 197 20.28 -29.57 -36.85
CA ALA A 197 19.25 -30.28 -36.08
C ALA A 197 18.38 -29.37 -35.20
N LEU A 198 18.91 -28.23 -34.74
CA LEU A 198 18.18 -27.28 -33.91
C LEU A 198 17.22 -26.38 -34.70
N TYR A 199 17.60 -26.01 -35.93
CA TYR A 199 16.92 -24.98 -36.70
C TYR A 199 16.40 -25.44 -38.07
N SER A 200 16.69 -26.67 -38.52
CA SER A 200 16.13 -27.19 -39.77
C SER A 200 14.75 -27.82 -39.55
N GLU A 201 13.79 -27.45 -40.38
CA GLU A 201 12.46 -28.08 -40.45
C GLU A 201 12.53 -29.56 -40.87
N THR A 202 13.65 -30.01 -41.45
CA THR A 202 13.82 -31.36 -42.01
C THR A 202 14.33 -32.40 -40.99
N GLY A 203 14.48 -32.04 -39.71
CA GLY A 203 14.79 -33.01 -38.65
C GLY A 203 16.03 -33.87 -38.95
N LYS A 204 17.17 -33.23 -39.27
CA LYS A 204 18.43 -33.95 -39.47
C LYS A 204 18.78 -34.75 -38.21
N LEU A 205 19.07 -36.04 -38.37
CA LEU A 205 19.64 -36.87 -37.32
C LEU A 205 21.02 -36.30 -36.95
N TRP A 206 21.15 -35.85 -35.71
CA TRP A 206 22.39 -35.38 -35.12
C TRP A 206 22.93 -36.41 -34.14
N LEU A 207 24.25 -36.62 -34.16
CA LEU A 207 24.97 -37.49 -33.23
C LEU A 207 25.95 -36.64 -32.40
N GLY A 208 25.69 -36.54 -31.10
CA GLY A 208 26.54 -35.76 -30.20
C GLY A 208 27.96 -36.32 -30.00
N GLU A 209 28.21 -37.59 -30.35
CA GLU A 209 29.54 -38.18 -30.31
C GLU A 209 30.52 -37.49 -31.28
N ASP A 210 30.05 -37.03 -32.43
CA ASP A 210 30.90 -36.38 -33.43
C ASP A 210 31.37 -35.01 -32.95
N LEU A 211 30.48 -34.25 -32.30
CA LEU A 211 30.83 -32.99 -31.63
C LEU A 211 31.80 -33.21 -30.48
N TRP A 212 31.56 -34.21 -29.63
CA TRP A 212 32.47 -34.53 -28.52
C TRP A 212 33.87 -34.95 -29.02
N ARG A 213 33.95 -35.71 -30.11
CA ARG A 213 35.21 -36.10 -30.73
C ARG A 213 35.95 -34.88 -31.30
N ALA A 214 35.22 -33.92 -31.88
CA ALA A 214 35.80 -32.68 -32.37
C ALA A 214 36.35 -31.81 -31.23
N VAL A 215 35.60 -31.63 -30.14
CA VAL A 215 36.03 -30.88 -28.95
C VAL A 215 37.27 -31.50 -28.29
N ARG A 216 37.36 -32.83 -28.20
CA ARG A 216 38.55 -33.52 -27.66
C ARG A 216 39.81 -33.39 -28.52
N LYS A 217 39.65 -33.17 -29.82
CA LYS A 217 40.76 -33.03 -30.78
C LYS A 217 41.18 -31.57 -30.99
N LEU A 218 40.54 -30.63 -30.29
CA LEU A 218 40.86 -29.22 -30.40
C LEU A 218 42.29 -28.95 -29.91
N PRO A 219 43.17 -28.35 -30.73
CA PRO A 219 44.48 -27.91 -30.28
C PRO A 219 44.35 -26.76 -29.27
N ALA A 220 45.23 -26.72 -28.28
CA ALA A 220 45.28 -25.63 -27.30
C ALA A 220 45.60 -24.30 -28.00
N ALA A 221 45.00 -23.20 -27.53
CA ALA A 221 45.22 -21.86 -28.06
C ALA A 221 46.70 -21.47 -27.98
N GLU A 222 47.27 -21.03 -29.10
CA GLU A 222 48.63 -20.50 -29.15
C GLU A 222 48.61 -19.08 -28.56
N HIS A 223 49.22 -18.92 -27.37
CA HIS A 223 49.31 -17.63 -26.68
C HIS A 223 50.19 -16.67 -27.47
N ILE A 224 49.60 -15.70 -28.16
CA ILE A 224 50.32 -14.50 -28.58
C ILE A 224 50.40 -13.60 -27.34
N GLN A 225 51.56 -13.57 -26.68
CA GLN A 225 51.82 -12.68 -25.55
C GLN A 225 51.91 -11.23 -26.05
N ASP A 226 50.92 -10.40 -25.72
CA ASP A 226 51.04 -8.94 -25.83
C ASP A 226 51.98 -8.42 -24.71
N PRO A 227 52.99 -7.58 -25.02
CA PRO A 227 53.92 -7.08 -24.02
C PRO A 227 53.19 -6.08 -23.12
N ALA A 228 53.16 -6.41 -21.83
CA ALA A 228 52.62 -5.55 -20.77
C ALA A 228 53.33 -4.19 -20.75
N GLY A 229 52.63 -3.16 -21.21
CA GLY A 229 53.01 -1.76 -21.05
C GLY A 229 52.79 -1.31 -19.61
N ASP A 230 53.87 -1.35 -18.85
CA ASP A 230 54.05 -0.74 -17.54
C ASP A 230 53.81 0.78 -17.63
N ALA A 231 52.67 1.25 -17.12
CA ALA A 231 52.40 2.68 -16.93
C ALA A 231 51.50 2.88 -15.71
N GLY A 232 52.13 2.77 -14.53
CA GLY A 232 51.53 3.13 -13.27
C GLY A 232 51.03 4.59 -13.28
N LEU A 233 49.76 4.78 -12.94
CA LEU A 233 49.18 6.10 -12.69
C LEU A 233 49.79 6.70 -11.40
N PRO A 234 50.33 7.93 -11.44
CA PRO A 234 50.94 8.56 -10.26
C PRO A 234 49.85 9.12 -9.31
N PRO A 235 50.03 9.04 -7.98
CA PRO A 235 49.07 9.54 -7.02
C PRO A 235 49.09 11.08 -6.95
N LEU A 236 47.96 11.71 -7.27
CA LEU A 236 47.70 13.13 -7.09
C LEU A 236 47.33 13.40 -5.62
N TYR A 237 48.30 13.78 -4.76
CA TYR A 237 48.11 14.72 -3.64
C TYR A 237 49.45 14.97 -2.90
N PRO A 238 49.95 16.21 -2.83
CA PRO A 238 50.94 16.62 -1.83
C PRO A 238 50.27 17.13 -0.54
N LYS A 239 50.98 16.97 0.59
CA LYS A 239 50.63 17.48 1.94
C LYS A 239 50.81 18.98 2.06
#